data_AF-A0A5K0ZNY5-F1
#
_entry.id   AF-A0A5K0ZNY5-F1
#
_cell.length_a   1.000
_cell.length_b   1.000
_cell.length_c   1.000
_cell.angle_alpha   90.00
_cell.angle_beta   90.00
_cell.angle_gamma   90.00
#
_symmetry.space_group_name_H-M   'P 1'
#
loop_
_entity.id
_entity.type
_entity.pdbx_description
1 polymer ?
#
loop_
_entity_poly.entity_id
_entity_poly.type
_entity_poly.pdbx_seq_one_letter_code
_entity_poly.pdbx_strand_id
1 'polypeptide(L)'
;IAINLWATGGGSVSSMALLLILDMAVYLKTEVYDSFLIDTYRTFMAHCKFGEPENEKHIQFLADSVVELYSLDVAKSYHKASILMQHLSRVLRPAFKRKNK
;
A
#
# COMPACT_ATOMS: atom_id res chain seq x y z
N ILE A 1 6.33 10.10 -10.82
CA ILE A 1 7.25 9.37 -11.73
C ILE A 1 7.82 8.13 -11.04
N ALA A 2 8.49 8.26 -9.89
CA ALA A 2 9.07 7.10 -9.17
C ALA A 2 8.04 5.99 -8.85
N ILE A 3 6.87 6.34 -8.30
CA ILE A 3 5.79 5.36 -8.01
C ILE A 3 5.35 4.60 -9.27
N ASN A 4 5.24 5.27 -10.42
CA ASN A 4 4.85 4.62 -11.67
C ASN A 4 5.95 3.68 -12.18
N LEU A 5 7.22 4.11 -12.12
CA LEU A 5 8.37 3.28 -12.51
C LEU A 5 8.53 2.07 -11.60
N TRP A 6 8.28 2.24 -10.30
CA TRP A 6 8.23 1.14 -9.34
C TRP A 6 7.17 0.12 -9.74
N ALA A 7 5.97 0.56 -10.11
CA ALA A 7 4.87 -0.33 -10.46
C ALA A 7 5.03 -1.02 -11.82
N THR A 8 5.50 -0.32 -12.86
CA THR A 8 5.52 -0.85 -14.24
C THR A 8 6.90 -1.25 -14.77
N GLY A 9 7.98 -0.86 -14.09
CA GLY A 9 9.34 -0.97 -14.62
C GLY A 9 9.88 -2.40 -14.71
N GLY A 10 9.46 -3.27 -13.79
CA GLY A 10 10.01 -4.62 -13.62
C GLY A 10 11.48 -4.63 -13.22
N GLY A 11 11.94 -5.75 -12.68
CA GLY A 11 13.35 -6.02 -12.40
C GLY A 11 14.09 -4.85 -11.71
N SER A 12 15.25 -4.48 -12.26
CA SER A 12 16.11 -3.43 -11.69
C SER A 12 15.48 -2.04 -11.70
N VAL A 13 14.62 -1.72 -12.68
CA VAL A 13 13.95 -0.42 -12.74
C VAL A 13 13.01 -0.26 -11.56
N SER A 14 12.21 -1.29 -11.28
CA SER A 14 11.31 -1.28 -10.13
C SER A 14 12.05 -1.25 -8.79
N SER A 15 13.15 -1.99 -8.66
CA SER A 15 13.99 -1.96 -7.46
C SER A 15 14.65 -0.60 -7.23
N MET A 16 15.19 0.03 -8.28
CA MET A 16 15.82 1.35 -8.19
C MET A 16 14.78 2.42 -7.83
N ALA A 17 13.60 2.35 -8.43
CA ALA A 17 12.50 3.25 -8.10
C ALA A 17 12.02 3.07 -6.65
N LEU A 18 12.01 1.84 -6.12
CA LEU A 18 11.73 1.58 -4.71
C LEU A 18 12.75 2.25 -3.79
N LEU A 19 14.04 2.14 -4.09
CA LEU A 19 15.09 2.78 -3.28
C LEU A 19 14.91 4.30 -3.23
N LEU A 20 14.58 4.92 -4.36
CA LEU A 20 14.27 6.36 -4.41
C LEU A 20 13.01 6.72 -3.60
N ILE A 21 11.98 5.87 -3.66
CA ILE A 21 10.75 6.03 -2.88
C ILE A 21 11.07 5.97 -1.38
N LEU A 22 11.84 4.97 -0.93
CA LEU A 22 12.23 4.80 0.48
C LEU A 22 13.08 5.96 0.98
N ASP A 23 14.08 6.39 0.21
CA ASP A 23 14.92 7.52 0.56
C ASP A 23 14.08 8.80 0.72
N MET A 24 13.22 9.09 -0.25
CA MET A 24 12.30 10.24 -0.18
C MET A 24 11.37 10.16 1.03
N ALA A 25 10.83 8.97 1.31
CA ALA A 25 9.87 8.74 2.38
C ALA A 25 10.40 9.17 3.76
N VAL A 26 11.71 9.05 4.01
CA VAL A 26 12.37 9.49 5.26
C VAL A 26 12.36 11.02 5.42
N TYR A 27 12.41 11.77 4.32
CA TYR A 27 12.48 13.24 4.35
C TYR A 27 11.11 13.93 4.25
N LEU A 28 10.04 13.19 3.95
CA LEU A 28 8.71 13.76 3.82
C LEU A 28 8.14 14.16 5.18
N LYS A 29 7.54 15.36 5.23
CA LYS A 29 6.73 15.78 6.38
C LYS A 29 5.53 14.84 6.54
N THR A 30 5.09 14.65 7.79
CA THR A 30 4.00 13.73 8.19
C THR A 30 2.75 13.81 7.31
N GLU A 31 2.30 15.01 6.94
CA GLU A 31 1.10 15.22 6.11
C GLU A 31 1.28 14.76 4.66
N VAL A 32 2.44 15.05 4.07
CA VAL A 32 2.77 14.68 2.69
C VAL A 32 3.05 13.17 2.59
N TYR A 33 3.69 12.62 3.62
CA TYR A 33 3.96 11.18 3.77
C TYR A 33 2.69 10.34 3.69
N ASP A 34 1.60 10.82 4.30
CA ASP A 34 0.33 10.10 4.32
C ASP A 34 -0.32 10.02 2.94
N SER A 35 -0.34 11.13 2.21
CA SER A 35 -0.81 11.15 0.82
C SER A 35 0.06 10.27 -0.07
N PHE A 36 1.38 10.34 0.13
CA PHE A 36 2.34 9.54 -0.62
C PHE A 36 2.13 8.03 -0.45
N LEU A 37 1.94 7.56 0.79
CA LEU A 37 1.62 6.15 1.06
C LEU A 37 0.30 5.72 0.40
N ILE A 38 -0.72 6.58 0.44
CA ILE A 38 -2.01 6.29 -0.19
C ILE A 38 -1.86 6.14 -1.70
N ASP A 39 -1.13 7.04 -2.36
CA ASP A 39 -0.93 6.99 -3.82
C ASP A 39 -0.10 5.76 -4.22
N THR A 40 0.89 5.39 -3.41
CA THR A 40 1.69 4.18 -3.61
C THR A 40 0.82 2.93 -3.50
N TYR A 41 -0.01 2.83 -2.45
CA TYR A 41 -0.94 1.70 -2.26
C TYR A 41 -2.00 1.62 -3.36
N ARG A 42 -2.58 2.75 -3.80
CA ARG A 42 -3.51 2.76 -4.94
C ARG A 42 -2.86 2.27 -6.21
N THR A 43 -1.62 2.67 -6.46
CA THR A 43 -0.86 2.22 -7.64
C THR A 43 -0.65 0.71 -7.57
N PHE A 44 -0.19 0.17 -6.43
CA PHE A 44 -0.11 -1.27 -6.20
C PHE A 44 -1.44 -1.97 -6.52
N MET A 45 -2.56 -1.51 -5.95
CA MET A 45 -3.88 -2.09 -6.19
C MET A 45 -4.31 -2.06 -7.67
N ALA A 46 -3.94 -1.00 -8.41
CA ALA A 46 -4.25 -0.90 -9.84
C ALA A 46 -3.45 -1.91 -10.70
N HIS A 47 -2.27 -2.30 -10.24
CA HIS A 47 -1.38 -3.26 -10.92
C HIS A 47 -1.53 -4.70 -10.42
N CYS A 48 -2.16 -4.90 -9.27
CA CYS A 48 -2.58 -6.21 -8.77
C CYS A 48 -3.93 -6.62 -9.39
N LYS A 49 -3.91 -7.00 -10.67
CA LYS A 49 -5.07 -7.64 -11.29
C LYS A 49 -5.07 -9.13 -10.95
N PHE A 50 -6.11 -9.58 -10.26
CA PHE A 50 -6.33 -11.00 -9.98
C PHE A 50 -6.45 -11.77 -11.31
N GLY A 51 -5.59 -12.77 -11.53
CA GLY A 51 -5.74 -13.76 -12.61
C GLY A 51 -4.67 -13.78 -13.70
N GLU A 52 -3.65 -12.92 -13.66
CA GLU A 52 -2.50 -12.98 -14.58
C GLU A 52 -1.29 -13.69 -13.92
N PRO A 53 -1.08 -15.00 -14.13
CA PRO A 53 0.00 -15.75 -13.48
C PRO A 53 1.40 -15.32 -13.92
N GLU A 54 1.53 -14.69 -15.09
CA GLU A 54 2.82 -14.25 -15.64
C GLU A 54 3.49 -13.14 -14.81
N ASN A 55 2.75 -12.50 -13.89
CA ASN A 55 3.25 -11.35 -13.13
C ASN A 55 3.30 -11.58 -11.61
N GLU A 56 3.11 -12.82 -11.12
CA GLU A 56 3.01 -13.14 -9.69
C GLU A 56 4.25 -12.69 -8.91
N LYS A 57 5.46 -12.94 -9.43
CA LYS A 57 6.71 -12.51 -8.78
C LYS A 57 6.83 -11.00 -8.65
N HIS A 58 6.39 -10.27 -9.66
CA HIS A 58 6.43 -8.81 -9.64
C HIS A 58 5.35 -8.25 -8.71
N ILE A 59 4.15 -8.83 -8.72
CA ILE A 59 3.08 -8.51 -7.77
C ILE A 59 3.56 -8.73 -6.33
N GLN A 60 4.23 -9.85 -6.06
CA GLN A 60 4.82 -10.12 -4.75
C GLN A 60 5.87 -9.08 -4.38
N PHE A 61 6.77 -8.74 -5.31
CA PHE A 61 7.74 -7.65 -5.10
C PHE A 61 7.05 -6.32 -4.74
N LEU A 62 5.97 -5.94 -5.42
CA LEU A 62 5.22 -4.73 -5.10
C LEU A 62 4.54 -4.84 -3.73
N ALA A 63 4.01 -6.00 -3.37
CA ALA A 63 3.42 -6.23 -2.06
C ALA A 63 4.47 -6.09 -0.94
N ASP A 64 5.63 -6.71 -1.10
CA ASP A 64 6.74 -6.64 -0.14
C ASP A 64 7.27 -5.20 -0.01
N SER A 65 7.38 -4.48 -1.13
CA SER A 65 7.74 -3.05 -1.16
C SER A 65 6.76 -2.17 -0.37
N VAL A 66 5.45 -2.44 -0.46
CA VAL A 66 4.43 -1.73 0.32
C VAL A 66 4.64 -2.03 1.81
N VAL A 67 4.85 -3.30 2.19
CA VAL A 67 5.12 -3.67 3.58
C VAL A 67 6.35 -2.92 4.12
N GLU A 68 7.43 -2.86 3.35
CA GLU A 68 8.65 -2.13 3.71
C GLU A 68 8.37 -0.64 3.98
N LEU A 69 7.62 0.02 3.10
CA LEU A 69 7.24 1.43 3.27
C LEU A 69 6.42 1.69 4.53
N TYR A 70 5.41 0.86 4.80
CA TYR A 70 4.63 1.00 6.03
C TYR A 70 5.43 0.64 7.29
N SER A 71 6.52 -0.12 7.14
CA SER A 71 7.41 -0.51 8.23
C SER A 71 8.39 0.59 8.65
N LEU A 72 8.55 1.65 7.85
CA LEU A 72 9.34 2.83 8.23
C LEU A 72 8.83 3.50 9.52
N ASP A 73 7.53 3.41 9.80
CA ASP A 73 6.91 3.83 11.06
C ASP A 73 5.78 2.88 11.44
N VAL A 74 6.16 1.73 12.01
CA VAL A 74 5.22 0.67 12.42
C VAL A 74 4.17 1.21 13.41
N ALA A 75 4.54 2.10 14.32
CA ALA A 75 3.63 2.63 15.33
C ALA A 75 2.51 3.47 14.69
N LYS A 76 2.86 4.40 13.81
CA LYS A 76 1.90 5.22 13.06
C LYS A 76 1.05 4.37 12.12
N SER A 77 1.67 3.43 11.41
CA SER A 77 0.98 2.51 10.49
C SER A 77 -0.04 1.63 11.22
N TYR A 78 0.34 1.04 12.35
CA TYR A 78 -0.54 0.23 13.18
C TYR A 78 -1.70 1.05 13.77
N HIS A 79 -1.42 2.26 14.26
CA HIS A 79 -2.46 3.15 14.80
C HIS A 79 -3.54 3.43 13.75
N LYS A 80 -3.14 3.74 12.51
CA LYS A 80 -4.08 3.94 11.39
C LYS A 80 -4.86 2.69 11.04
N ALA A 81 -4.19 1.54 10.95
CA ALA A 81 -4.86 0.27 10.67
C ALA A 81 -5.94 -0.04 11.72
N SER A 82 -5.63 0.18 13.00
CA SER A 82 -6.58 0.00 14.10
C SER A 82 -7.81 0.91 13.96
N ILE A 83 -7.62 2.20 13.64
CA ILE A 83 -8.73 3.13 13.38
C ILE A 83 -9.59 2.62 12.22
N LEU A 84 -8.98 2.26 11.10
CA LEU A 84 -9.71 1.76 9.93
C LEU A 84 -10.50 0.47 10.24
N MET A 85 -9.91 -0.47 10.98
CA MET A 85 -10.59 -1.69 11.44
C MET A 85 -11.80 -1.37 12.32
N GLN A 86 -11.67 -0.42 13.25
CA GLN A 86 -12.79 0.02 14.08
C GLN A 86 -13.89 0.66 13.23
N HIS A 87 -13.56 1.54 12.30
CA HIS A 87 -14.52 2.17 11.39
C HIS A 87 -15.25 1.13 10.54
N LEU A 88 -14.51 0.20 9.93
CA LEU A 88 -15.09 -0.89 9.15
C LEU A 88 -16.05 -1.73 9.99
N SER A 89 -15.66 -2.09 11.22
CA SER A 89 -16.52 -2.86 12.13
C SER A 89 -17.84 -2.15 12.46
N ARG A 90 -17.80 -0.81 12.62
CA ARG A 90 -18.99 0.02 12.89
C ARG A 90 -19.93 0.04 11.69
N VAL A 91 -19.40 0.12 10.47
CA VAL A 91 -20.18 0.13 9.23
C VAL A 91 -20.79 -1.24 8.95
N LEU A 92 -20.04 -2.33 9.18
CA LEU A 92 -20.50 -3.68 8.89
C LEU A 92 -21.51 -4.21 9.92
N ARG A 93 -21.38 -3.87 11.21
CA ARG A 93 -22.22 -4.43 12.28
C ARG A 93 -23.74 -4.26 12.04
N PRO A 94 -24.26 -3.10 11.59
CA PRO A 94 -25.66 -2.94 11.22
C PRO A 94 -26.06 -3.74 9.97
N ALA A 95 -25.16 -3.93 9.00
CA ALA A 95 -25.43 -4.70 7.80
C ALA A 95 -25.61 -6.20 8.12
N PHE A 96 -24.76 -6.75 8.98
CA PHE A 96 -24.90 -8.13 9.47
C PHE A 96 -26.18 -8.35 10.26
N LYS A 97 -26.58 -7.40 11.13
CA LYS A 97 -27.83 -7.50 11.90
C LYS A 97 -29.09 -7.49 11.03
N ARG A 98 -29.06 -6.83 9.87
CA ARG A 98 -30.17 -6.81 8.91
C ARG A 98 -30.26 -8.06 8.04
N LYS A 99 -29.13 -8.75 7.79
CA LYS A 99 -29.09 -10.01 7.03
C LYS A 99 -29.64 -11.21 7.83
N ASN A 100 -29.55 -11.16 9.16
CA ASN A 100 -30.00 -12.23 10.06
C ASN A 100 -31.46 -12.06 10.54
N LYS A 101 -32.25 -11.21 9.88
CA LYS A 101 -33.66 -10.95 10.16
C LYS A 101 -34.47 -11.16 8.89
#